data_AF-A0A3S2MAQ6-F1
#
_entry.id   AF-A0A3S2MAQ6-F1
#
_cell.length_a   1.000
_cell.length_b   1.000
_cell.length_c   1.000
_cell.angle_alpha   90.00
_cell.angle_beta   90.00
_cell.angle_gamma   90.00
#
_symmetry.space_group_name_H-M   'P 1'
#
loop_
_entity.id
_entity.type
_entity.pdbx_description
1 polymer ?
#
loop_
_entity_poly.entity_id
_entity_poly.type
_entity_poly.pdbx_seq_one_letter_code
_entity_poly.pdbx_strand_id
1 'polypeptide(L)'
;MRDWQHATTTGVWRRDCCAASVVGETRAEEHLSWESWKTTDAIVAEATTRYLVNSCASRSHYNSNITIKLDLFHCMRRFLCECVSEHHPLYSSVAQFLSAAFSVVDQEDLQSLKDAYRFCEIHPPNPTKQHICQHCRIRIPHPQELIKRVEGVFQHFHLASDPNVLPLFKPSMRKVWWIQRVHIL
;
A
#
# COMPACT_ATOMS: atom_id res chain seq x y z
N MET A 1 30.96 1.39 16.49
CA MET A 1 31.97 1.47 15.42
C MET A 1 32.53 0.07 15.25
N ARG A 2 32.52 -0.47 14.01
CA ARG A 2 32.72 -1.88 13.59
C ARG A 2 31.44 -2.73 13.74
N ASP A 3 30.82 -3.32 12.70
CA ASP A 3 31.24 -3.64 11.33
C ASP A 3 30.05 -3.49 10.36
N TRP A 4 30.19 -2.60 9.36
CA TRP A 4 29.26 -2.43 8.24
C TRP A 4 30.04 -2.33 6.93
N GLN A 5 30.91 -3.29 6.65
CA GLN A 5 31.53 -3.41 5.34
C GLN A 5 31.66 -4.90 5.03
N HIS A 6 31.31 -5.27 3.79
CA HIS A 6 31.27 -6.61 3.18
C HIS A 6 29.86 -7.20 3.02
N ALA A 7 29.02 -6.50 2.25
CA ALA A 7 27.97 -7.13 1.45
C ALA A 7 27.64 -6.28 0.20
N THR A 8 28.67 -5.84 -0.53
CA THR A 8 28.52 -5.42 -1.92
C THR A 8 29.16 -6.50 -2.77
N THR A 9 28.31 -7.28 -3.44
CA THR A 9 28.42 -7.83 -4.81
C THR A 9 27.48 -9.04 -4.87
N THR A 10 26.54 -9.04 -5.83
CA THR A 10 25.55 -10.11 -6.08
C THR A 10 24.61 -10.48 -4.92
N GLY A 11 23.63 -9.63 -4.63
CA GLY A 11 22.59 -9.91 -3.63
C GLY A 11 21.23 -9.46 -4.14
N VAL A 12 20.64 -10.22 -5.06
CA VAL A 12 19.21 -10.12 -5.35
C VAL A 12 18.49 -10.30 -4.01
N TRP A 13 17.78 -9.27 -3.54
CA TRP A 13 16.87 -9.37 -2.41
C TRP A 13 15.68 -10.28 -2.78
N ARG A 14 15.93 -11.59 -2.96
CA ARG A 14 14.88 -12.62 -3.02
C ARG A 14 14.40 -12.87 -1.59
N ARG A 15 13.55 -11.98 -1.09
CA ARG A 15 12.97 -12.07 0.27
C ARG A 15 11.45 -11.95 0.29
N ASP A 16 10.79 -12.30 -0.82
CA ASP A 16 9.33 -12.34 -0.95
C ASP A 16 8.85 -13.76 -1.31
N CYS A 17 8.96 -14.70 -0.36
CA CYS A 17 8.52 -16.09 -0.56
C CYS A 17 6.99 -16.26 -0.54
N CYS A 18 6.23 -15.24 -0.14
CA CYS A 18 4.82 -15.44 0.15
C CYS A 18 3.93 -15.51 -1.11
N ALA A 19 4.21 -14.76 -2.19
CA ALA A 19 3.35 -14.80 -3.39
C ALA A 19 4.08 -14.61 -4.74
N ALA A 20 5.39 -14.33 -4.72
CA ALA A 20 6.14 -13.97 -5.93
C ALA A 20 6.25 -15.11 -6.96
N SER A 21 6.05 -16.35 -6.55
CA SER A 21 6.17 -17.55 -7.39
C SER A 21 4.87 -17.95 -8.11
N VAL A 22 3.72 -17.38 -7.75
CA VAL A 22 2.42 -17.70 -8.38
C VAL A 22 2.00 -16.61 -9.37
N VAL A 23 2.48 -15.38 -9.17
CA VAL A 23 2.19 -14.27 -10.06
C VAL A 23 3.09 -14.31 -11.30
N GLY A 24 2.49 -14.61 -12.46
CA GLY A 24 3.17 -14.64 -13.76
C GLY A 24 3.86 -13.32 -14.12
N GLU A 25 4.82 -13.39 -15.04
CA GLU A 25 5.52 -12.19 -15.52
C GLU A 25 4.55 -11.27 -16.29
N THR A 26 4.67 -9.97 -16.01
CA THR A 26 4.02 -8.89 -16.76
C THR A 26 4.53 -8.91 -18.20
N ARG A 27 3.66 -9.05 -19.20
CA ARG A 27 4.12 -8.83 -20.60
C ARG A 27 4.38 -7.34 -20.81
N ALA A 28 5.14 -7.02 -21.85
CA ALA A 28 5.41 -5.63 -22.23
C ALA A 28 4.09 -4.86 -22.39
N GLU A 29 4.08 -3.61 -21.92
CA GLU A 29 2.96 -2.65 -22.09
C GLU A 29 1.63 -2.97 -21.40
N GLU A 30 1.41 -4.17 -20.89
CA GLU A 30 0.13 -4.51 -20.23
C GLU A 30 -0.13 -3.67 -18.96
N HIS A 31 0.92 -3.08 -18.36
CA HIS A 31 0.79 -2.13 -17.25
C HIS A 31 0.17 -0.78 -17.67
N LEU A 32 0.05 -0.49 -18.96
CA LEU A 32 -0.60 0.70 -19.49
C LEU A 32 -2.13 0.54 -19.56
N SER A 33 -2.63 -0.70 -19.59
CA SER A 33 -4.05 -0.99 -19.62
C SER A 33 -4.60 -1.15 -18.22
N TRP A 34 -5.46 -0.24 -17.75
CA TRP A 34 -6.09 -0.30 -16.43
C TRP A 34 -6.81 -1.64 -16.16
N GLU A 35 -7.48 -2.21 -17.16
CA GLU A 35 -8.18 -3.48 -17.02
C GLU A 35 -7.22 -4.62 -16.62
N SER A 36 -5.94 -4.51 -16.96
CA SER A 36 -4.92 -5.48 -16.55
C SER A 36 -4.52 -5.35 -15.08
N TRP A 37 -4.81 -4.22 -14.42
CA TRP A 37 -4.53 -4.03 -13.00
C TRP A 37 -5.62 -4.59 -12.11
N LYS A 38 -6.88 -4.54 -12.59
CA LYS A 38 -8.05 -5.11 -11.92
C LYS A 38 -7.78 -6.58 -11.67
N THR A 39 -7.58 -6.93 -10.41
CA THR A 39 -7.42 -8.33 -10.02
C THR A 39 -8.81 -8.89 -9.73
N THR A 40 -9.19 -9.96 -10.40
CA THR A 40 -10.45 -10.66 -10.08
C THR A 40 -10.26 -11.48 -8.82
N ASP A 41 -11.30 -11.62 -8.00
CA ASP A 41 -11.27 -12.49 -6.81
C ASP A 41 -10.88 -13.93 -7.16
N ALA A 42 -11.12 -14.38 -8.40
CA ALA A 42 -10.64 -15.66 -8.91
C ALA A 42 -9.10 -15.73 -9.05
N ILE A 43 -8.44 -14.69 -9.55
CA ILE A 43 -6.97 -14.64 -9.68
C ILE A 43 -6.32 -14.58 -8.30
N VAL A 44 -6.94 -13.83 -7.40
CA VAL A 44 -6.53 -13.77 -6.00
C VAL A 44 -6.74 -15.11 -5.31
N ALA A 45 -7.88 -15.75 -5.50
CA ALA A 45 -8.18 -17.08 -4.98
C ALA A 45 -7.21 -18.13 -5.55
N GLU A 46 -6.84 -18.04 -6.83
CA GLU A 46 -5.81 -18.90 -7.42
C GLU A 46 -4.43 -18.64 -6.80
N ALA A 47 -4.08 -17.38 -6.55
CA ALA A 47 -2.85 -17.01 -5.86
C ALA A 47 -2.84 -17.43 -4.37
N THR A 48 -4.01 -17.55 -3.74
CA THR A 48 -4.17 -17.91 -2.32
C THR A 48 -4.59 -19.36 -2.07
N THR A 49 -4.99 -20.12 -3.10
CA THR A 49 -5.44 -21.53 -3.02
C THR A 49 -4.30 -22.48 -2.79
N ARG A 50 -3.09 -22.14 -3.26
CA ARG A 50 -1.89 -22.74 -2.70
C ARG A 50 -1.77 -22.20 -1.29
N TYR A 51 -1.90 -23.09 -0.31
CA TYR A 51 -1.77 -22.79 1.12
C TYR A 51 -0.70 -21.72 1.27
N LEU A 52 -1.12 -20.47 1.47
CA LEU A 52 -0.25 -19.36 1.82
C LEU A 52 0.19 -19.70 3.23
N VAL A 53 1.08 -20.70 3.35
CA VAL A 53 1.83 -20.93 4.55
C VAL A 53 2.59 -19.64 4.62
N ASN A 54 2.16 -18.79 5.54
CA ASN A 54 2.94 -17.65 5.97
C ASN A 54 4.24 -18.25 6.50
N SER A 55 5.18 -18.50 5.59
CA SER A 55 6.42 -19.20 5.84
C SER A 55 7.44 -18.20 6.37
N CYS A 56 6.97 -17.20 7.13
CA CYS A 56 7.90 -16.33 7.82
C CYS A 56 8.69 -17.22 8.77
N ALA A 57 10.01 -17.03 8.79
CA ALA A 57 10.89 -17.74 9.71
C ALA A 57 10.42 -17.59 11.17
N SER A 58 9.69 -16.51 11.49
CA SER A 58 9.16 -16.29 12.84
C SER A 58 8.05 -17.27 13.25
N ARG A 59 7.26 -17.82 12.31
CA ARG A 59 6.24 -18.85 12.65
C ARG A 59 6.86 -20.19 12.97
N SER A 60 7.95 -20.56 12.28
CA SER A 60 8.69 -21.79 12.55
C SER A 60 9.57 -21.69 13.81
N HIS A 61 10.09 -20.49 14.13
CA HIS A 61 10.99 -20.30 15.27
C HIS A 61 10.35 -19.83 16.57
N TYR A 62 9.26 -19.05 16.53
CA TYR A 62 8.71 -18.43 17.73
C TYR A 62 7.30 -18.92 18.07
N ASN A 63 6.34 -18.83 17.15
CA ASN A 63 4.95 -19.25 17.44
C ASN A 63 4.15 -19.50 16.16
N SER A 64 3.58 -20.70 16.04
CA SER A 64 2.78 -21.13 14.88
C SER A 64 1.48 -20.35 14.71
N ASN A 65 1.00 -19.67 15.76
CA ASN A 65 -0.25 -18.91 15.81
C ASN A 65 -0.06 -17.40 15.58
N ILE A 66 1.14 -16.95 15.16
CA ILE A 66 1.36 -15.55 14.81
C ILE A 66 0.57 -15.22 13.54
N THR A 67 -0.40 -14.32 13.69
CA THR A 67 -1.07 -13.63 12.58
C THR A 67 -0.21 -12.45 12.15
N ILE A 68 0.44 -12.54 11.00
CA ILE A 68 1.15 -11.39 10.42
C ILE A 68 0.10 -10.43 9.87
N LYS A 69 0.09 -9.22 10.43
CA LYS A 69 -0.67 -8.09 9.88
C LYS A 69 0.13 -7.45 8.76
N LEU A 70 -0.57 -6.81 7.82
CA LEU A 70 0.06 -5.94 6.84
C LEU A 70 0.90 -4.88 7.56
N ASP A 71 2.21 -4.92 7.35
CA ASP A 71 3.08 -3.83 7.77
C ASP A 71 2.90 -2.69 6.78
N LEU A 72 2.15 -1.66 7.20
CA LEU A 72 1.81 -0.52 6.36
C LEU A 72 3.04 0.20 5.84
N PHE A 73 4.07 0.37 6.68
CA PHE A 73 5.29 1.06 6.30
C PHE A 73 6.01 0.31 5.18
N HIS A 74 6.16 -1.01 5.34
CA HIS A 74 6.79 -1.85 4.32
C HIS A 74 5.94 -1.96 3.05
N CYS A 75 4.61 -2.03 3.17
CA CYS A 75 3.69 -2.04 2.04
C CYS A 75 3.79 -0.75 1.21
N MET A 76 3.69 0.41 1.87
CA MET A 76 3.83 1.72 1.23
C MET A 76 5.21 1.86 0.57
N ARG A 77 6.28 1.49 1.28
CA ARG A 77 7.64 1.56 0.74
C ARG A 77 7.78 0.71 -0.52
N ARG A 78 7.20 -0.50 -0.56
CA ARG A 78 7.21 -1.36 -1.75
C ARG A 78 6.53 -0.69 -2.94
N PHE A 79 5.38 -0.04 -2.75
CA PHE A 79 4.75 0.72 -3.84
C PHE A 79 5.59 1.91 -4.27
N LEU A 80 6.14 2.68 -3.33
CA LEU A 80 6.93 3.86 -3.67
C LEU A 80 8.24 3.51 -4.39
N CYS A 81 8.85 2.36 -4.08
CA CYS A 81 9.99 1.86 -4.83
C CYS A 81 9.66 1.50 -6.29
N GLU A 82 8.38 1.32 -6.63
CA GLU A 82 7.92 1.06 -8.00
C GLU A 82 7.61 2.34 -8.78
N CYS A 83 7.77 3.52 -8.17
CA CYS A 83 7.94 4.75 -8.93
C CYS A 83 9.30 4.71 -9.66
N VAL A 84 9.38 5.30 -10.86
CA VAL A 84 10.61 5.32 -11.66
C VAL A 84 11.74 6.07 -10.94
N SER A 85 11.41 7.16 -10.24
CA SER A 85 12.36 7.97 -9.48
C SER A 85 11.68 8.64 -8.28
N GLU A 86 12.40 8.75 -7.17
CA GLU A 86 11.97 9.56 -6.01
C GLU A 86 11.96 11.07 -6.31
N HIS A 87 12.69 11.49 -7.35
CA HIS A 87 12.71 12.86 -7.85
C HIS A 87 11.61 13.15 -8.87
N HIS A 88 10.79 12.16 -9.22
CA HIS A 88 9.66 12.37 -10.13
C HIS A 88 8.70 13.42 -9.53
N PRO A 89 8.23 14.43 -10.30
CA PRO A 89 7.42 15.52 -9.75
C PRO A 89 6.12 15.06 -9.07
N LEU A 90 5.58 13.92 -9.49
CA LEU A 90 4.39 13.29 -8.91
C LEU A 90 4.67 12.31 -7.75
N TYR A 91 5.94 12.05 -7.40
CA TYR A 91 6.29 11.05 -6.37
C TYR A 91 5.65 11.37 -5.01
N SER A 92 5.74 12.64 -4.57
CA SER A 92 5.14 13.09 -3.32
C SER A 92 3.61 13.00 -3.34
N SER A 93 2.98 13.31 -4.47
CA SER A 93 1.53 13.18 -4.66
C SER A 93 1.08 11.74 -4.54
N VAL A 94 1.76 10.79 -5.19
CA VAL A 94 1.47 9.35 -5.04
C VAL A 94 1.60 8.92 -3.59
N ALA A 95 2.68 9.31 -2.90
CA ALA A 95 2.88 8.97 -1.50
C ALA A 95 1.76 9.49 -0.59
N GLN A 96 1.29 10.72 -0.83
CA GLN A 96 0.17 11.31 -0.09
C GLN A 96 -1.15 10.58 -0.36
N PHE A 97 -1.46 10.30 -1.62
CA PHE A 97 -2.70 9.60 -2.00
C PHE A 97 -2.71 8.16 -1.49
N LEU A 98 -1.58 7.43 -1.58
CA LEU A 98 -1.45 6.10 -0.98
C LEU A 98 -1.60 6.17 0.54
N SER A 99 -0.95 7.10 1.22
CA SER A 99 -1.09 7.29 2.67
C SER A 99 -2.55 7.48 3.08
N ALA A 100 -3.29 8.33 2.34
CA ALA A 100 -4.71 8.59 2.57
C ALA A 100 -5.63 7.39 2.20
N ALA A 101 -5.20 6.54 1.26
CA ALA A 101 -5.90 5.29 0.96
C ALA A 101 -5.81 4.30 2.13
N PHE A 102 -4.64 4.21 2.79
CA PHE A 102 -4.39 3.30 3.90
C PHE A 102 -4.82 3.82 5.27
N SER A 103 -4.94 5.13 5.44
CA SER A 103 -5.17 5.78 6.72
C SER A 103 -6.46 6.59 6.69
N VAL A 104 -7.50 6.11 7.36
CA VAL A 104 -8.77 6.82 7.53
C VAL A 104 -8.95 7.33 8.94
N VAL A 105 -9.55 8.50 9.05
CA VAL A 105 -10.00 9.04 10.34
C VAL A 105 -11.21 8.23 10.80
N ASP A 106 -11.20 7.79 12.06
CA ASP A 106 -12.36 7.15 12.67
C ASP A 106 -13.54 8.13 12.67
N GLN A 107 -14.67 7.70 12.08
CA GLN A 107 -15.81 8.58 11.88
C GLN A 107 -16.59 8.84 13.18
N GLU A 108 -16.54 7.93 14.16
CA GLU A 108 -17.17 8.14 15.48
C GLU A 108 -16.40 9.20 16.25
N ASP A 109 -15.06 9.15 16.20
CA ASP A 109 -14.21 10.17 16.83
C ASP A 109 -14.38 11.53 16.14
N LEU A 110 -14.45 11.55 14.79
CA LEU A 110 -14.66 12.78 14.05
C LEU A 110 -16.03 13.40 14.36
N GLN A 111 -17.06 12.58 14.49
CA GLN A 111 -18.40 13.05 14.85
C GLN A 111 -18.41 13.58 16.29
N SER A 112 -17.81 12.85 17.24
CA SER A 112 -17.67 13.29 18.63
C SER A 112 -16.91 14.62 18.75
N LEU A 113 -15.88 14.82 17.93
CA LEU A 113 -15.13 16.08 17.88
C LEU A 113 -15.99 17.24 17.32
N LYS A 114 -16.79 16.99 16.29
CA LYS A 114 -17.75 17.98 15.77
C LYS A 114 -18.83 18.32 16.81
N ASP A 115 -19.23 17.36 17.62
CA ASP A 115 -20.21 17.56 18.69
C ASP A 115 -19.63 18.42 19.82
N ALA A 116 -18.37 18.18 20.19
CA ALA A 116 -17.65 19.03 21.13
C ALA A 116 -17.51 20.48 20.63
N TYR A 117 -17.25 20.68 19.34
CA TYR A 117 -17.25 22.01 18.73
C TYR A 117 -18.60 22.71 18.87
N ARG A 118 -19.70 22.00 18.59
CA ARG A 118 -21.07 22.52 18.74
C ARG A 118 -21.38 22.85 20.19
N PHE A 119 -20.98 22.00 21.12
CA PHE A 119 -21.16 22.21 22.56
C PHE A 119 -20.41 23.44 23.07
N CYS A 120 -19.21 23.69 22.56
CA CYS A 120 -18.40 24.86 22.89
C CYS A 120 -18.73 26.12 22.05
N GLU A 121 -19.82 26.09 21.25
CA GLU A 121 -20.25 27.20 20.38
C GLU A 121 -19.18 27.68 19.37
N ILE A 122 -18.27 26.78 18.98
CA ILE A 122 -17.24 27.07 17.96
C ILE A 122 -17.85 26.92 16.57
N HIS A 123 -17.97 28.03 15.84
CA HIS A 123 -18.56 28.09 14.51
C HIS A 123 -17.54 28.40 13.40
N PRO A 124 -17.56 27.67 12.26
CA PRO A 124 -18.34 26.47 11.99
C PRO A 124 -17.81 25.25 12.77
N PRO A 125 -18.61 24.19 12.98
CA PRO A 125 -18.16 22.93 13.59
C PRO A 125 -17.33 22.12 12.59
N ASN A 126 -16.23 22.72 12.13
CA ASN A 126 -15.30 22.16 11.16
C ASN A 126 -13.93 22.01 11.84
N PRO A 127 -13.64 20.84 12.43
CA PRO A 127 -12.36 20.58 13.05
C PRO A 127 -11.20 20.78 12.08
N THR A 128 -10.14 21.45 12.53
CA THR A 128 -8.93 21.61 11.73
C THR A 128 -8.21 20.27 11.57
N LYS A 129 -7.34 20.14 10.56
CA LYS A 129 -6.49 18.95 10.39
C LYS A 129 -5.69 18.63 11.66
N GLN A 130 -5.23 19.65 12.37
CA GLN A 130 -4.49 19.49 13.63
C GLN A 130 -5.36 18.84 14.71
N HIS A 131 -6.58 19.33 14.91
CA HIS A 131 -7.48 18.76 15.91
C HIS A 131 -7.92 17.34 15.55
N ILE A 132 -8.17 17.05 14.27
CA ILE A 132 -8.46 15.69 13.82
C ILE A 132 -7.29 14.75 14.15
N CYS A 133 -6.04 15.18 13.88
CA CYS A 133 -4.85 14.40 14.19
C CYS A 133 -4.66 14.16 15.70
N GLN A 134 -5.04 15.14 16.54
CA GLN A 134 -4.89 15.06 17.99
C GLN A 134 -6.00 14.25 18.67
N HIS A 135 -7.21 14.26 18.13
CA HIS A 135 -8.39 13.76 18.83
C HIS A 135 -9.09 12.58 18.15
N CYS A 136 -8.75 12.28 16.89
CA CYS A 136 -9.35 11.16 16.17
C CYS A 136 -8.33 10.05 15.94
N ARG A 137 -8.73 8.80 16.16
CA ARG A 137 -7.93 7.64 15.81
C ARG A 137 -7.79 7.55 14.30
N ILE A 138 -6.60 7.16 13.85
CA ILE A 138 -6.37 6.71 12.48
C ILE A 138 -6.56 5.21 12.43
N ARG A 139 -7.35 4.74 11.47
CA ARG A 139 -7.66 3.33 11.25
C ARG A 139 -7.29 2.92 9.84
N ILE A 140 -7.02 1.63 9.68
CA ILE A 140 -6.92 1.01 8.37
C ILE A 140 -8.34 0.64 7.94
N PRO A 141 -8.79 0.99 6.72
CA PRO A 141 -10.12 0.63 6.23
C PRO A 141 -10.34 -0.89 6.20
N HIS A 142 -11.61 -1.29 6.13
CA HIS A 142 -11.95 -2.70 5.88
C HIS A 142 -11.32 -3.18 4.56
N PRO A 143 -10.83 -4.44 4.45
CA PRO A 143 -10.10 -4.95 3.29
C PRO A 143 -10.69 -4.56 1.92
N GLN A 144 -12.00 -4.74 1.73
CA GLN A 144 -12.68 -4.39 0.47
C GLN A 144 -12.67 -2.88 0.17
N GLU A 145 -12.80 -2.03 1.20
CA GLU A 145 -12.70 -0.58 1.04
C GLU A 145 -11.25 -0.19 0.74
N LEU A 146 -10.29 -0.79 1.45
CA LEU A 146 -8.87 -0.51 1.27
C LEU A 146 -8.42 -0.87 -0.16
N ILE A 147 -8.84 -2.02 -0.69
CA ILE A 147 -8.56 -2.41 -2.08
C ILE A 147 -9.09 -1.35 -3.05
N LYS A 148 -10.36 -0.94 -2.92
CA LYS A 148 -10.96 0.09 -3.79
C LYS A 148 -10.21 1.42 -3.71
N ARG A 149 -9.80 1.83 -2.50
CA ARG A 149 -9.04 3.07 -2.31
C ARG A 149 -7.67 3.01 -2.99
N VAL A 150 -6.92 1.93 -2.77
CA VAL A 150 -5.58 1.76 -3.37
C VAL A 150 -5.67 1.63 -4.89
N GLU A 151 -6.62 0.85 -5.41
CA GLU A 151 -6.90 0.76 -6.84
C GLU A 151 -7.29 2.12 -7.42
N GLY A 152 -8.09 2.92 -6.71
CA GLY A 152 -8.40 4.29 -7.11
C GLY A 152 -7.17 5.18 -7.25
N VAL A 153 -6.17 5.04 -6.36
CA VAL A 153 -4.89 5.74 -6.48
C VAL A 153 -4.12 5.27 -7.72
N PHE A 154 -4.00 3.96 -7.93
CA PHE A 154 -3.31 3.46 -9.12
C PHE A 154 -4.00 3.85 -10.41
N GLN A 155 -5.34 3.79 -10.46
CA GLN A 155 -6.11 4.24 -11.62
C GLN A 155 -5.85 5.72 -11.91
N HIS A 156 -5.80 6.55 -10.89
CA HIS A 156 -5.53 7.99 -11.04
C HIS A 156 -4.15 8.25 -11.67
N PHE A 157 -3.15 7.42 -11.37
CA PHE A 157 -1.76 7.66 -11.76
C PHE A 157 -1.20 6.72 -12.85
N HIS A 158 -1.93 5.68 -13.30
CA HIS A 158 -1.35 4.61 -14.13
C HIS A 158 -0.74 5.06 -15.46
N LEU A 159 -1.24 6.14 -16.06
CA LEU A 159 -0.70 6.75 -17.29
C LEU A 159 0.02 8.08 -17.03
N ALA A 160 0.16 8.48 -15.77
CA ALA A 160 0.79 9.74 -15.43
C ALA A 160 2.27 9.73 -15.80
N SER A 161 2.72 10.81 -16.41
CA SER A 161 4.10 11.02 -16.82
C SER A 161 4.53 12.45 -16.47
N ASP A 162 5.83 12.69 -16.37
CA ASP A 162 6.37 14.04 -16.24
C ASP A 162 6.30 14.80 -17.60
N PRO A 163 6.68 16.11 -17.63
CA PRO A 163 6.73 16.88 -18.88
C PRO A 163 7.68 16.32 -19.96
N ASN A 164 8.62 15.44 -19.59
CA ASN A 164 9.54 14.76 -20.50
C ASN A 164 9.00 13.40 -20.97
N VAL A 165 7.74 13.09 -20.66
CA VAL A 165 7.07 11.81 -21.01
C VAL A 165 7.70 10.61 -20.30
N LEU A 166 8.41 10.84 -19.18
CA LEU A 166 8.87 9.75 -18.33
C LEU A 166 7.68 9.25 -17.50
N PRO A 167 7.30 7.96 -17.56
CA PRO A 167 6.19 7.44 -16.78
C PRO A 167 6.51 7.49 -15.28
N LEU A 168 5.46 7.71 -14.49
CA LEU A 168 5.57 7.71 -13.03
C LEU A 168 5.89 6.31 -12.49
N PHE A 169 5.22 5.27 -12.98
CA PHE A 169 5.36 3.90 -12.51
C PHE A 169 6.26 3.06 -13.40
N LYS A 170 7.03 2.16 -12.78
CA LYS A 170 7.71 1.07 -13.46
C LYS A 170 6.68 0.04 -13.95
N PRO A 171 6.95 -0.69 -15.05
CA PRO A 171 6.10 -1.79 -15.50
C PRO A 171 5.85 -2.88 -14.43
N SER A 172 6.78 -3.03 -13.48
CA SER A 172 6.71 -3.98 -12.36
C SER A 172 5.72 -3.59 -11.25
N MET A 173 5.23 -2.35 -11.20
CA MET A 173 4.28 -1.88 -10.20
C MET A 173 3.05 -2.79 -10.12
N ARG A 174 2.52 -3.22 -11.28
CA ARG A 174 1.35 -4.11 -11.33
C ARG A 174 1.59 -5.44 -10.61
N LYS A 175 2.77 -6.03 -10.81
CA LYS A 175 3.16 -7.27 -10.14
C LYS A 175 3.27 -7.06 -8.63
N VAL A 176 3.86 -5.96 -8.21
CA VAL A 176 3.95 -5.59 -6.78
C VAL A 176 2.56 -5.38 -6.18
N TRP A 177 1.63 -4.72 -6.90
CA TRP A 177 0.23 -4.59 -6.47
C TRP A 177 -0.42 -5.94 -6.21
N TRP A 178 -0.33 -6.87 -7.16
CA TRP A 178 -0.93 -8.20 -6.99
C TRP A 178 -0.35 -8.96 -5.80
N ILE A 179 0.97 -8.87 -5.58
CA ILE A 179 1.63 -9.48 -4.41
C ILE A 179 1.14 -8.82 -3.11
N GLN A 180 1.08 -7.49 -3.05
CA GLN A 180 0.64 -6.79 -1.83
C GLN A 180 -0.85 -6.99 -1.55
N ARG A 181 -1.70 -7.09 -2.58
CA ARG A 181 -3.16 -7.30 -2.42
C ARG A 181 -3.48 -8.57 -1.64
N VAL A 182 -2.70 -9.64 -1.81
CA VAL A 182 -2.86 -10.89 -1.05
C VAL A 182 -2.73 -10.67 0.47
N HIS A 183 -1.96 -9.67 0.90
CA HIS A 183 -1.76 -9.34 2.31
C HIS A 183 -2.80 -8.37 2.89
N ILE A 184 -3.70 -7.84 2.04
CA ILE A 184 -4.81 -6.96 2.45
C ILE A 184 -6.06 -7.78 2.82
N LEU A 185 -6.15 -9.04 2.34
CA LEU A 185 -7.31 -9.94 2.47
C LEU A 185 -7.37 -10.67 3.81
#